data_AF-A0A2A8CVA0-F1
#
_entry.id   AF-A0A2A8CVA0-F1
#
_cell.length_a   1.000
_cell.length_b   1.000
_cell.length_c   1.000
_cell.angle_alpha   90.00
_cell.angle_beta   90.00
_cell.angle_gamma   90.00
#
_symmetry.space_group_name_H-M   'P 1'
#
loop_
_entity.id
_entity.type
_entity.pdbx_description
1 polymer ?
#
loop_
_entity_poly.entity_id
_entity_poly.type
_entity_poly.pdbx_seq_one_letter_code
_entity_poly.pdbx_strand_id
1 'polypeptide(L)'
;MAKWTLRLTVMSLIVVSYFALWQPVRNGWGNRVVYPVLSEIAEAYPGATVKTSGRGVRVTRKSVEGPLNSIVTRPPAGVKFLLPALFVVGIAPDRPWWLGFFAGHILLAVLVALSLAGFIVGLTFFGYFGHGVQLYALDAYSLGFPIFAYVKRIGL
;
A
#
# COMPACT_ATOMS: atom_id res chain seq x y z
N MET A 1 -24.88 -23.44 -13.18
CA MET A 1 -23.88 -23.86 -12.16
C MET A 1 -22.45 -23.41 -12.49
N ALA A 2 -21.94 -23.64 -13.71
CA ALA A 2 -20.53 -23.34 -14.07
C ALA A 2 -20.01 -21.92 -13.75
N LYS A 3 -20.83 -20.87 -13.91
CA LYS A 3 -20.43 -19.48 -13.61
C LYS A 3 -20.15 -19.24 -12.12
N TRP A 4 -20.90 -19.88 -11.23
CA TRP A 4 -20.70 -19.76 -9.78
C TRP A 4 -19.45 -20.51 -9.33
N THR A 5 -19.24 -21.71 -9.87
CA THR A 5 -18.03 -22.50 -9.63
C THR A 5 -16.79 -21.73 -10.04
N LEU A 6 -16.78 -21.12 -11.24
CA LEU A 6 -15.65 -20.30 -11.70
C LEU A 6 -15.33 -19.14 -10.74
N ARG A 7 -16.35 -18.39 -10.30
CA ARG A 7 -16.17 -17.28 -9.35
C ARG A 7 -15.55 -17.75 -8.03
N LEU A 8 -16.09 -18.82 -7.46
CA LEU A 8 -15.58 -19.39 -6.20
C LEU A 8 -14.15 -19.89 -6.35
N THR A 9 -13.82 -20.54 -7.48
CA THR A 9 -12.47 -21.00 -7.77
C THR A 9 -11.51 -19.82 -7.86
N VAL A 10 -11.84 -18.76 -8.61
CA VAL A 10 -10.95 -17.58 -8.74
C VAL A 10 -10.81 -16.84 -7.41
N MET A 11 -11.89 -16.65 -6.66
CA MET A 11 -11.84 -16.04 -5.33
C MET A 11 -10.95 -16.85 -4.37
N SER A 12 -11.09 -18.18 -4.37
CA SER A 12 -10.26 -19.08 -3.57
C SER A 12 -8.80 -19.00 -3.98
N LEU A 13 -8.50 -19.00 -5.27
CA LEU A 13 -7.15 -18.83 -5.81
C LEU A 13 -6.52 -17.51 -5.37
N ILE A 14 -7.29 -16.42 -5.32
CA ILE A 14 -6.81 -15.12 -4.85
C ILE A 14 -6.50 -15.17 -3.36
N VAL A 15 -7.37 -15.75 -2.53
CA VAL A 15 -7.11 -15.91 -1.10
C VAL A 15 -5.83 -16.72 -0.88
N VAL A 16 -5.72 -17.89 -1.52
CA VAL A 16 -4.54 -18.74 -1.40
C VAL A 16 -3.28 -18.01 -1.88
N SER A 17 -3.34 -17.37 -3.05
CA SER A 17 -2.21 -16.59 -3.58
C SER A 17 -1.83 -15.43 -2.67
N TYR A 18 -2.80 -14.79 -2.02
CA TYR A 18 -2.55 -13.71 -1.07
C TYR A 18 -1.74 -14.20 0.13
N PHE A 19 -2.20 -15.26 0.79
CA PHE A 19 -1.53 -15.78 1.99
C PHE A 19 -0.23 -16.52 1.68
N ALA A 20 -0.19 -17.30 0.60
CA ALA A 20 0.96 -18.14 0.25
C ALA A 20 2.08 -17.37 -0.48
N LEU A 21 1.74 -16.41 -1.34
CA LEU A 21 2.71 -15.73 -2.20
C LEU A 21 2.91 -14.27 -1.79
N TRP A 22 1.80 -13.51 -1.67
CA TRP A 22 1.90 -12.06 -1.47
C TRP A 22 2.28 -11.68 -0.04
N GLN A 23 1.67 -12.28 0.98
CA GLN A 23 1.93 -11.91 2.37
C GLN A 23 3.40 -12.08 2.78
N PRO A 24 4.11 -13.17 2.41
CA PRO A 24 5.56 -13.29 2.65
C PRO A 24 6.36 -12.16 1.98
N VAL A 25 6.08 -11.88 0.71
CA VAL A 25 6.75 -10.82 -0.06
C VAL A 25 6.48 -9.45 0.58
N ARG A 26 5.23 -9.18 0.92
CA ARG A 26 4.77 -7.95 1.57
C ARG A 26 5.46 -7.72 2.91
N ASN A 27 5.61 -8.75 3.72
CA ASN A 27 6.31 -8.65 5.00
C ASN A 27 7.81 -8.37 4.80
N GLY A 28 8.41 -8.93 3.76
CA GLY A 28 9.79 -8.66 3.37
C GLY A 28 10.02 -7.28 2.75
N TRP A 29 9.00 -6.70 2.11
CA TRP A 29 9.09 -5.44 1.35
C TRP A 29 9.68 -4.29 2.17
N GLY A 30 9.18 -4.07 3.39
CA GLY A 30 9.66 -3.00 4.25
C GLY A 30 11.15 -3.13 4.54
N ASN A 31 11.60 -4.32 4.93
CA ASN A 31 12.96 -4.55 5.39
C ASN A 31 13.97 -4.75 4.25
N ARG A 32 13.53 -5.28 3.10
CA ARG A 32 14.42 -5.63 1.98
C ARG A 32 14.44 -4.61 0.85
N VAL A 33 13.41 -3.78 0.73
CA VAL A 33 13.27 -2.82 -0.37
C VAL A 33 13.27 -1.39 0.15
N VAL A 34 12.33 -1.07 1.06
CA VAL A 34 12.16 0.32 1.51
C VAL A 34 13.24 0.73 2.49
N TYR A 35 13.58 -0.12 3.45
CA TYR A 35 14.55 0.18 4.49
C TYR A 35 15.96 0.47 3.94
N PRO A 36 16.55 -0.34 3.04
CA PRO A 36 17.89 -0.06 2.52
C PRO A 36 17.96 1.30 1.82
N VAL A 37 16.99 1.58 0.94
CA VAL A 37 16.92 2.84 0.19
C VAL A 37 16.78 4.04 1.12
N LEU A 38 15.86 3.99 2.08
CA LEU A 38 15.67 5.11 3.00
C LEU A 38 16.86 5.28 3.97
N SER A 39 17.55 4.20 4.34
CA SER A 39 18.71 4.25 5.23
C SER A 39 19.90 4.92 4.54
N GLU A 40 20.17 4.57 3.29
CA GLU A 40 21.21 5.21 2.47
C GLU A 40 20.95 6.73 2.33
N ILE A 41 19.69 7.13 2.10
CA ILE A 41 19.32 8.55 2.09
C ILE A 41 19.55 9.17 3.47
N ALA A 42 19.16 8.52 4.56
CA ALA A 42 19.32 9.08 5.90
C ALA A 42 20.80 9.26 6.32
N GLU A 43 21.71 8.42 5.83
CA GLU A 43 23.16 8.58 6.05
C GLU A 43 23.70 9.88 5.45
N ALA A 44 23.16 10.30 4.29
CA ALA A 44 23.52 11.57 3.65
C ALA A 44 22.89 12.82 4.32
N TYR A 45 21.87 12.64 5.17
CA TYR A 45 21.12 13.74 5.78
C TYR A 45 21.07 13.61 7.31
N PRO A 46 22.09 14.11 8.04
CA PRO A 46 22.17 13.99 9.48
C PRO A 46 20.97 14.68 10.17
N GLY A 47 20.35 13.97 11.11
CA GLY A 47 19.15 14.43 11.83
C GLY A 47 17.89 13.60 11.55
N ALA A 48 17.93 12.70 10.57
CA ALA A 48 16.95 11.64 10.36
C ALA A 48 17.51 10.28 10.81
N THR A 49 16.62 9.39 11.26
CA THR A 49 16.94 8.01 11.60
C THR A 49 15.89 7.10 10.98
N VAL A 50 16.32 5.98 10.43
CA VAL A 50 15.46 4.99 9.79
C VAL A 50 15.62 3.68 10.54
N LYS A 51 14.50 3.08 10.95
CA LYS A 51 14.47 1.80 11.65
C LYS A 51 13.43 0.88 11.05
N THR A 52 13.74 -0.40 10.98
CA THR A 52 12.72 -1.42 10.73
C THR A 52 11.74 -1.48 11.89
N SER A 53 10.47 -1.68 11.57
CA SER A 53 9.38 -1.92 12.52
C SER A 53 8.73 -3.25 12.13
N GLY A 54 8.24 -4.03 13.10
CA GLY A 54 7.54 -5.29 12.79
C GLY A 54 6.35 -5.14 11.81
N ARG A 55 5.88 -3.90 11.57
CA ARG A 55 4.81 -3.57 10.62
C ARG A 55 5.24 -2.75 9.41
N GLY A 56 6.54 -2.49 9.22
CA GLY A 56 7.08 -1.73 8.08
C GLY A 56 8.35 -0.95 8.41
N VAL A 57 8.50 0.28 7.92
CA VAL A 57 9.70 1.11 8.18
C VAL A 57 9.28 2.37 8.94
N ARG A 58 10.01 2.71 9.98
CA ARG A 58 9.84 3.95 10.75
C ARG A 58 10.95 4.92 10.39
N VAL A 59 10.55 6.12 9.98
CA VAL A 59 11.45 7.27 9.82
C VAL A 59 11.18 8.22 10.96
N THR A 60 12.22 8.60 11.68
CA THR A 60 12.17 9.57 12.78
C THR A 60 13.11 10.71 12.45
N ARG A 61 12.61 11.95 12.50
CA ARG A 61 13.40 13.15 12.29
C ARG A 61 13.05 14.14 13.39
N LYS A 62 14.06 14.76 13.98
CA LYS A 62 13.84 15.82 14.98
C LYS A 62 13.42 17.08 14.21
N SER A 63 12.11 17.32 14.10
CA SER A 63 11.60 18.51 13.44
C SER A 63 11.78 19.72 14.36
N VAL A 64 12.26 20.83 13.81
CA VAL A 64 12.31 22.12 14.52
C VAL A 64 10.94 22.81 14.45
N GLU A 65 10.08 22.42 13.50
CA GLU A 65 8.88 23.19 13.10
C GLU A 65 7.56 22.40 13.17
N GLY A 66 7.45 21.34 13.98
CA GLY A 66 6.13 20.71 14.18
C GLY A 66 6.13 19.41 14.99
N PRO A 67 4.93 18.90 15.34
CA PRO A 67 4.78 17.72 16.20
C PRO A 67 5.13 16.40 15.51
N LEU A 68 5.26 16.39 14.18
CA LEU A 68 5.47 15.18 13.39
C LEU A 68 6.95 14.75 13.45
N ASN A 69 7.31 14.05 14.52
CA ASN A 69 8.68 13.58 14.74
C ASN A 69 8.95 12.18 14.16
N SER A 70 7.90 11.42 13.84
CA SER A 70 8.06 10.07 13.29
C SER A 70 6.91 9.65 12.40
N ILE A 71 7.22 8.93 11.33
CA ILE A 71 6.25 8.36 10.38
C ILE A 71 6.58 6.88 10.21
N VAL A 72 5.54 6.05 10.22
CA VAL A 72 5.68 4.61 9.99
C VAL A 72 4.99 4.24 8.69
N THR A 73 5.77 3.92 7.65
CA THR A 73 5.21 3.32 6.44
C THR A 73 4.87 1.85 6.68
N ARG A 74 3.77 1.42 6.06
CA ARG A 74 3.30 0.04 6.08
C ARG A 74 3.36 -0.50 4.65
N PRO A 75 3.67 -1.78 4.47
CA PRO A 75 3.74 -2.34 3.13
C PRO A 75 2.35 -2.37 2.46
N PRO A 76 2.29 -2.23 1.12
CA PRO A 76 1.04 -2.12 0.35
C PRO A 76 0.14 -3.34 0.49
N ALA A 77 -1.13 -3.21 0.08
CA ALA A 77 -2.06 -4.33 -0.09
C ALA A 77 -2.11 -5.28 1.13
N GLY A 78 -2.37 -4.73 2.32
CA GLY A 78 -2.58 -5.50 3.55
C GLY A 78 -3.90 -6.26 3.57
N VAL A 79 -4.26 -6.89 4.70
CA VAL A 79 -5.50 -7.70 4.75
C VAL A 79 -6.76 -6.90 4.38
N LYS A 80 -6.78 -5.59 4.69
CA LYS A 80 -7.84 -4.67 4.27
C LYS A 80 -8.02 -4.53 2.75
N PHE A 81 -7.00 -4.86 1.95
CA PHE A 81 -7.09 -4.91 0.48
C PHE A 81 -7.82 -6.18 0.00
N LEU A 82 -7.75 -7.28 0.75
CA LEU A 82 -8.24 -8.58 0.30
C LEU A 82 -9.75 -8.58 0.05
N LEU A 83 -10.53 -8.02 0.98
CA LEU A 83 -11.99 -7.94 0.86
C LEU A 83 -12.44 -7.16 -0.39
N PRO A 84 -11.99 -5.91 -0.61
CA PRO A 84 -12.21 -5.19 -1.86
C PRO A 84 -11.75 -5.94 -3.12
N ALA A 85 -10.59 -6.59 -3.10
CA ALA A 85 -10.08 -7.33 -4.24
C ALA A 85 -10.99 -8.53 -4.59
N LEU A 86 -11.46 -9.26 -3.58
CA LEU A 86 -12.42 -10.34 -3.74
C LEU A 86 -13.75 -9.84 -4.30
N PHE A 87 -14.20 -8.67 -3.87
CA PHE A 87 -15.40 -8.04 -4.43
C PHE A 87 -15.22 -7.73 -5.92
N VAL A 88 -14.13 -7.06 -6.30
CA VAL A 88 -13.81 -6.71 -7.71
C VAL A 88 -13.81 -7.94 -8.60
N VAL A 89 -13.23 -9.05 -8.12
CA VAL A 89 -13.23 -10.32 -8.86
C VAL A 89 -14.60 -10.99 -8.88
N GLY A 90 -15.36 -10.92 -7.78
CA GLY A 90 -16.71 -11.48 -7.73
C GLY A 90 -17.65 -10.86 -8.75
N ILE A 91 -17.57 -9.53 -8.95
CA ILE A 91 -18.43 -8.80 -9.88
C ILE A 91 -18.00 -8.96 -11.35
N ALA A 92 -16.71 -9.10 -11.62
CA ALA A 92 -16.16 -9.14 -12.97
C ALA A 92 -14.92 -10.06 -13.05
N PRO A 93 -15.11 -11.38 -12.92
CA PRO A 93 -14.00 -12.35 -12.96
C PRO A 93 -13.35 -12.44 -14.35
N ASP A 94 -14.07 -12.02 -15.39
CA ASP A 94 -13.67 -11.96 -16.79
C ASP A 94 -12.82 -10.72 -17.12
N ARG A 95 -12.64 -9.78 -16.18
CA ARG A 95 -11.89 -8.54 -16.40
C ARG A 95 -10.69 -8.42 -15.45
N PRO A 96 -9.55 -7.88 -15.91
CA PRO A 96 -8.34 -7.73 -15.10
C PRO A 96 -8.42 -6.54 -14.11
N TRP A 97 -9.60 -6.14 -13.65
CA TRP A 97 -9.76 -4.97 -12.77
C TRP A 97 -9.06 -5.13 -11.42
N TRP A 98 -8.94 -6.37 -10.94
CA TRP A 98 -8.17 -6.68 -9.74
C TRP A 98 -6.67 -6.39 -9.90
N LEU A 99 -6.12 -6.51 -11.13
CA LEU A 99 -4.74 -6.11 -11.43
C LEU A 99 -4.59 -4.59 -11.34
N GLY A 100 -5.54 -3.83 -11.90
CA GLY A 100 -5.56 -2.37 -11.77
C GLY A 100 -5.65 -1.93 -10.31
N PHE A 101 -6.51 -2.60 -9.53
CA PHE A 101 -6.65 -2.37 -8.10
C PHE A 101 -5.36 -2.66 -7.32
N PHE A 102 -4.69 -3.76 -7.65
CA PHE A 102 -3.40 -4.11 -7.06
C PHE A 102 -2.32 -3.09 -7.45
N ALA A 103 -2.22 -2.74 -8.73
CA ALA A 103 -1.26 -1.77 -9.23
C ALA A 103 -1.41 -0.40 -8.56
N GLY A 104 -2.64 0.08 -8.36
CA GLY A 104 -2.88 1.33 -7.63
C GLY A 104 -2.38 1.29 -6.18
N HIS A 105 -2.50 0.15 -5.50
CA HIS A 105 -1.92 -0.01 -4.16
C HIS A 105 -0.39 0.04 -4.17
N ILE A 106 0.25 -0.57 -5.17
CA ILE A 106 1.70 -0.49 -5.34
C ILE A 106 2.12 0.96 -5.59
N LEU A 107 1.43 1.68 -6.49
CA LEU A 107 1.71 3.09 -6.79
C LEU A 107 1.56 3.97 -5.54
N LEU A 108 0.49 3.80 -4.76
CA LEU A 108 0.29 4.55 -3.52
C LEU A 108 1.38 4.24 -2.48
N ALA A 109 1.85 2.99 -2.38
CA ALA A 109 2.97 2.67 -1.49
C ALA A 109 4.30 3.26 -1.95
N VAL A 110 4.56 3.27 -3.27
CA VAL A 110 5.73 3.96 -3.84
C VAL A 110 5.66 5.46 -3.54
N LEU A 111 4.49 6.08 -3.71
CA LEU A 111 4.27 7.49 -3.38
C LEU A 111 4.56 7.78 -1.90
N VAL A 112 4.10 6.91 -0.98
CA VAL A 112 4.42 7.02 0.45
C VAL A 112 5.94 6.89 0.69
N ALA A 113 6.63 5.96 0.03
CA ALA A 113 8.07 5.79 0.17
C ALA A 113 8.85 7.01 -0.34
N LEU A 114 8.48 7.57 -1.49
CA LEU A 114 9.06 8.82 -2.02
C LEU A 114 8.81 10.00 -1.09
N SER A 115 7.62 10.08 -0.49
CA SER A 115 7.28 11.11 0.48
C SER A 115 8.13 10.99 1.75
N LEU A 116 8.45 9.77 2.18
CA LEU A 116 9.39 9.56 3.28
C LEU A 116 10.81 9.99 2.94
N ALA A 117 11.29 9.76 1.72
CA ALA A 117 12.57 10.30 1.26
C ALA A 117 12.58 11.83 1.33
N GLY A 118 11.52 12.48 0.84
CA GLY A 118 11.33 13.94 0.97
C GLY A 118 11.37 14.42 2.43
N PHE A 119 10.74 13.67 3.33
CA PHE A 119 10.75 13.97 4.77
C PHE A 119 12.15 13.87 5.40
N ILE A 120 12.93 12.85 5.01
CA ILE A 120 14.33 12.65 5.45
C ILE A 120 15.19 13.86 5.08
N VAL A 121 15.10 14.34 3.83
CA VAL A 121 16.01 15.36 3.31
C VAL A 121 15.72 16.79 3.78
N GLY A 122 14.60 17.05 4.48
CA GLY A 122 14.27 18.43 4.81
C GLY A 122 12.79 18.75 4.83
N LEU A 123 12.02 18.12 3.96
CA LEU A 123 10.78 18.68 3.47
C LEU A 123 9.60 18.17 4.30
N THR A 124 9.30 18.86 5.39
CA THR A 124 8.27 18.47 6.37
C THR A 124 6.89 18.23 5.73
N PHE A 125 6.54 19.00 4.69
CA PHE A 125 5.31 18.79 3.90
C PHE A 125 5.17 17.35 3.42
N PHE A 126 6.23 16.73 2.91
CA PHE A 126 6.18 15.35 2.42
C PHE A 126 5.95 14.35 3.55
N GLY A 127 6.35 14.68 4.78
CA GLY A 127 6.00 13.89 5.95
C GLY A 127 4.49 13.85 6.20
N TYR A 128 3.85 15.02 6.24
CA TYR A 128 2.40 15.13 6.40
C TYR A 128 1.64 14.51 5.21
N PHE A 129 2.11 14.77 3.99
CA PHE A 129 1.52 14.22 2.77
C PHE A 129 1.59 12.69 2.76
N GLY A 130 2.78 12.10 2.99
CA GLY A 130 2.95 10.64 3.06
C GLY A 130 2.08 10.01 4.14
N HIS A 131 1.98 10.64 5.30
CA HIS A 131 1.10 10.20 6.38
C HIS A 131 -0.39 10.26 5.98
N GLY A 132 -0.81 11.35 5.34
CA GLY A 132 -2.17 11.52 4.84
C GLY A 132 -2.54 10.50 3.76
N VAL A 133 -1.64 10.25 2.80
CA VAL A 133 -1.85 9.20 1.78
C VAL A 133 -2.05 7.84 2.44
N GLN A 134 -1.25 7.53 3.45
CA GLN A 134 -1.29 6.24 4.12
C GLN A 134 -2.55 6.05 4.98
N LEU A 135 -3.06 7.12 5.60
CA LEU A 135 -4.26 7.07 6.43
C LEU A 135 -5.55 7.14 5.61
N TYR A 136 -5.60 8.01 4.60
CA TYR A 136 -6.85 8.35 3.91
C TYR A 136 -6.89 7.85 2.48
N ALA A 137 -5.83 8.07 1.69
CA ALA A 137 -5.87 7.73 0.26
C ALA A 137 -5.91 6.22 0.02
N LEU A 138 -5.18 5.43 0.81
CA LEU A 138 -5.23 3.96 0.70
C LEU A 138 -6.62 3.39 1.00
N ASP A 139 -7.26 3.85 2.07
CA ASP A 139 -8.61 3.39 2.46
C ASP A 139 -9.67 3.91 1.47
N ALA A 140 -9.57 5.18 1.04
CA ALA A 140 -10.44 5.76 0.01
C ALA A 140 -10.31 5.03 -1.32
N TYR A 141 -9.09 4.69 -1.75
CA TYR A 141 -8.85 3.91 -2.96
C TYR A 141 -9.39 2.48 -2.83
N SER A 142 -9.19 1.85 -1.66
CA SER A 142 -9.67 0.51 -1.34
C SER A 142 -11.19 0.39 -1.43
N LEU A 143 -11.93 1.45 -1.10
CA LEU A 143 -13.38 1.50 -1.16
C LEU A 143 -13.90 2.01 -2.50
N GLY A 144 -13.29 3.08 -3.02
CA GLY A 144 -13.73 3.76 -4.24
C GLY A 144 -13.52 2.93 -5.50
N PHE A 145 -12.41 2.20 -5.60
CA PHE A 145 -12.13 1.40 -6.80
C PHE A 145 -13.15 0.27 -7.03
N PRO A 146 -13.53 -0.54 -6.02
CA PRO A 146 -14.63 -1.49 -6.17
C PRO A 146 -15.95 -0.87 -6.64
N ILE A 147 -16.31 0.30 -6.11
CA ILE A 147 -17.52 1.03 -6.50
C ILE A 147 -17.42 1.47 -7.97
N PHE A 148 -16.29 2.06 -8.36
CA PHE A 148 -16.02 2.44 -9.74
C PHE A 148 -16.11 1.24 -10.70
N ALA A 149 -15.47 0.12 -10.35
CA ALA A 149 -15.51 -1.11 -11.13
C ALA A 149 -16.95 -1.64 -11.26
N TYR A 150 -17.74 -1.59 -10.19
CA TYR A 150 -19.14 -1.98 -10.21
C TYR A 150 -19.99 -1.10 -11.14
N VAL A 151 -19.90 0.23 -10.99
CA VAL A 151 -20.58 1.22 -11.85
C VAL A 151 -20.25 0.98 -13.32
N LYS A 152 -18.96 0.84 -13.65
CA LYS A 152 -18.50 0.51 -15.01
C LYS A 152 -18.95 -0.85 -15.52
N ARG A 153 -19.26 -1.81 -14.65
CA ARG A 153 -19.79 -3.13 -15.05
C ARG A 153 -21.25 -3.04 -15.47
N ILE A 154 -22.05 -2.28 -14.72
CA ILE A 154 -23.50 -2.16 -14.95
C ILE A 154 -23.86 -1.10 -15.99
N GLY A 155 -22.88 -0.37 -16.53
CA GLY A 155 -23.07 0.59 -17.62
C GLY A 155 -23.58 1.96 -17.18
N LEU A 156 -23.38 2.31 -15.90
CA LEU A 156 -23.54 3.67 -15.38
C LEU A 156 -22.21 4.45 -15.50
#